data_AF-A0YHF6-F1
#
_entry.id   AF-A0YHF6-F1
#
_cell.length_a   1.000
_cell.length_b   1.000
_cell.length_c   1.000
_cell.angle_alpha   90.00
_cell.angle_beta   90.00
_cell.angle_gamma   90.00
#
_symmetry.space_group_name_H-M   'P 1'
#
loop_
_entity.id
_entity.type
_entity.pdbx_description
1 polymer ?
#
loop_
_entity_poly.entity_id
_entity_poly.type
_entity_poly.pdbx_seq_one_letter_code
_entity_poly.pdbx_strand_id
1 'polypeptide(L)'
;MGISNALRLAKVILNGFDAFFGDFQNVTLGAQARFEQADWLLVHASMSHRLEMYKKKVRDVAALSDGLADGLADDRALWREAKAEYAVLVETHSNYEIAQTFFNSVYCYVFGHEKIRDVHSFVLAPNSLPEHRDAEVIFTEYANVSDMATTARQILVDTHFNIPFEDIDRDVERIVEITDRLLRGRLRRGQSIKAQVLNSLFYRNKAAYLVGRIVVDGAMLPFVFPFLNNEDGRVYVDTVLFSPDDVSMLFSFTRSYFMVDTAVPSQYVGFLKSIMPQKELFELYSAIGFGKHAKTVFYRRAVAHTAETDDSYIIAPGIKGMVMLVFTLPSYDYVYKVIKDRFTPPKDMTREQVKGKYKLVKRWDRAGRMADTQEFNNLAFDRRRFSDELVAELEKEAPSLLEQKGNALILKHVYVERRMIPLNLYIKDATQDQLYSVMDEYGNAIKQLAAANIFPGDMLLKNFGVTRHGRVVFYDYDEICPLVDCSFRTIPLPKTEEQEMASQPWYNVAANDVFPEEFRLFFSGNRRARDAFDELHPDLYRADFWSDLQRQVKDGRVGDVYPYRRKYRFLRG
;
A
#
# COMPACT_ATOMS: atom_id res chain seq x y z
N MET A 1 -26.38 -19.93 36.38
CA MET A 1 -26.85 -19.92 34.98
C MET A 1 -25.67 -20.21 34.09
N GLY A 2 -25.79 -21.14 33.14
CA GLY A 2 -24.70 -21.42 32.20
C GLY A 2 -24.46 -20.23 31.26
N ILE A 3 -23.21 -20.02 30.84
CA ILE A 3 -22.87 -19.03 29.80
C ILE A 3 -23.60 -19.44 28.52
N SER A 4 -24.37 -18.51 27.92
CA SER A 4 -25.10 -18.72 26.65
C SER A 4 -24.13 -19.02 25.50
N ASN A 5 -24.58 -19.76 24.48
CA ASN A 5 -23.76 -20.07 23.30
C ASN A 5 -23.33 -18.78 22.57
N ALA A 6 -24.19 -17.75 22.53
CA ALA A 6 -23.86 -16.45 21.98
C ALA A 6 -22.69 -15.76 22.71
N LEU A 7 -22.72 -15.75 24.05
CA LEU A 7 -21.64 -15.18 24.85
C LEU A 7 -20.34 -15.99 24.76
N ARG A 8 -20.41 -17.31 24.65
CA ARG A 8 -19.24 -18.16 24.39
C ARG A 8 -18.60 -17.81 23.05
N LEU A 9 -19.39 -17.75 21.98
CA LEU A 9 -18.93 -17.37 20.65
C LEU A 9 -18.27 -15.99 20.64
N ALA A 10 -18.91 -15.00 21.27
CA ALA A 10 -18.36 -13.65 21.39
C ALA A 10 -17.00 -13.64 22.11
N LYS A 11 -16.87 -14.33 23.24
CA LYS A 11 -15.61 -14.43 23.99
C LYS A 11 -14.50 -15.14 23.20
N VAL A 12 -14.81 -16.20 22.47
CA VAL A 12 -13.84 -16.92 21.64
C VAL A 12 -13.29 -16.03 20.53
N ILE A 13 -14.16 -15.27 19.88
CA ILE A 13 -13.76 -14.32 18.85
C ILE A 13 -12.87 -13.22 19.44
N LEU A 14 -13.22 -12.69 20.63
CA LEU A 14 -12.46 -11.64 21.29
C LEU A 14 -11.08 -12.14 21.73
N ASN A 15 -11.01 -13.27 22.43
CA ASN A 15 -9.74 -13.89 22.81
C ASN A 15 -8.88 -14.20 21.57
N GLY A 16 -9.50 -14.60 20.47
CA GLY A 16 -8.82 -14.82 19.20
C GLY A 16 -8.26 -13.55 18.58
N PHE A 17 -8.97 -12.42 18.72
CA PHE A 17 -8.48 -11.11 18.35
C PHE A 17 -7.31 -10.67 19.22
N ASP A 18 -7.41 -10.81 20.55
CA ASP A 18 -6.36 -10.40 21.48
C ASP A 18 -5.07 -11.21 21.26
N ALA A 19 -5.19 -12.52 21.05
CA ALA A 19 -4.07 -13.37 20.69
C ALA A 19 -3.43 -12.95 19.35
N PHE A 20 -4.25 -12.68 18.32
CA PHE A 20 -3.75 -12.15 17.05
C PHE A 20 -3.01 -10.82 17.25
N PHE A 21 -3.57 -9.90 18.04
CA PHE A 21 -3.03 -8.57 18.23
C PHE A 21 -1.70 -8.63 18.98
N GLY A 22 -1.61 -9.45 20.04
CA GLY A 22 -0.36 -9.71 20.76
C GLY A 22 0.72 -10.30 19.85
N ASP A 23 0.39 -11.32 19.05
CA ASP A 23 1.35 -11.89 18.09
C ASP A 23 1.81 -10.83 17.06
N PHE A 24 0.88 -10.00 16.56
CA PHE A 24 1.16 -8.94 15.60
C PHE A 24 2.10 -7.86 16.19
N GLN A 25 1.91 -7.50 17.46
CA GLN A 25 2.81 -6.60 18.18
C GLN A 25 4.19 -7.22 18.40
N ASN A 26 4.27 -8.50 18.81
CA ASN A 26 5.54 -9.19 19.03
C ASN A 26 6.43 -9.20 17.78
N VAL A 27 5.86 -9.45 16.59
CA VAL A 27 6.61 -9.36 15.34
C VAL A 27 7.11 -7.93 15.09
N THR A 28 6.29 -6.94 15.44
CA THR A 28 6.57 -5.52 15.24
C THR A 28 7.65 -5.00 16.18
N LEU A 29 7.67 -5.43 17.45
CA LEU A 29 8.69 -5.08 18.44
C LEU A 29 10.10 -5.52 18.02
N GLY A 30 10.21 -6.63 17.28
CA GLY A 30 11.50 -7.08 16.73
C GLY A 30 12.03 -6.23 15.56
N ALA A 31 11.30 -5.22 15.08
CA ALA A 31 11.71 -4.46 13.89
C ALA A 31 12.98 -3.63 14.12
N GLN A 32 13.16 -3.07 15.32
CA GLN A 32 14.36 -2.32 15.68
C GLN A 32 15.61 -3.19 15.60
N ALA A 33 15.60 -4.35 16.27
CA ALA A 33 16.74 -5.26 16.27
C ALA A 33 17.14 -5.69 14.84
N ARG A 34 16.16 -5.98 13.98
CA ARG A 34 16.41 -6.34 12.57
C ARG A 34 17.02 -5.18 11.78
N PHE A 35 16.55 -3.95 12.01
CA PHE A 35 17.11 -2.75 11.40
C PHE A 35 18.55 -2.47 11.86
N GLU A 36 18.81 -2.60 13.16
CA GLU A 36 20.14 -2.36 13.75
C GLU A 36 21.18 -3.39 13.28
N GLN A 37 20.75 -4.65 13.10
CA GLN A 37 21.59 -5.74 12.57
C GLN A 37 21.75 -5.71 11.04
N ALA A 38 21.08 -4.79 10.34
CA ALA A 38 21.02 -4.75 8.88
C ALA A 38 20.56 -6.07 8.22
N ASP A 39 19.73 -6.87 8.90
CA ASP A 39 19.19 -8.13 8.36
C ASP A 39 17.94 -7.86 7.50
N TRP A 40 18.19 -7.36 6.30
CA TRP A 40 17.14 -6.95 5.37
C TRP A 40 16.27 -8.11 4.87
N LEU A 41 16.86 -9.30 4.75
CA LEU A 41 16.11 -10.50 4.37
C LEU A 41 15.12 -10.88 5.47
N LEU A 42 15.53 -10.83 6.73
CA LEU A 42 14.64 -11.09 7.85
C LEU A 42 13.57 -9.99 8.02
N VAL A 43 13.87 -8.73 7.68
CA VAL A 43 12.85 -7.65 7.61
C VAL A 43 11.75 -8.02 6.60
N HIS A 44 12.12 -8.44 5.39
CA HIS A 44 11.14 -8.84 4.37
C HIS A 44 10.36 -10.10 4.76
N ALA A 45 11.03 -11.13 5.30
CA ALA A 45 10.38 -12.34 5.79
C ALA A 45 9.38 -12.03 6.92
N SER A 46 9.77 -11.18 7.87
CA SER A 46 8.92 -10.75 8.98
C SER A 46 7.69 -9.97 8.49
N MET A 47 7.84 -9.14 7.46
CA MET A 47 6.70 -8.42 6.85
C MET A 47 5.71 -9.39 6.20
N SER A 48 6.21 -10.35 5.42
CA SER A 48 5.37 -11.38 4.82
C SER A 48 4.64 -12.20 5.88
N HIS A 49 5.34 -12.62 6.94
CA HIS A 49 4.72 -13.33 8.06
C HIS A 49 3.59 -12.51 8.69
N ARG A 50 3.85 -11.23 9.04
CA ARG A 50 2.89 -10.31 9.64
C ARG A 50 1.61 -10.16 8.80
N LEU A 51 1.73 -10.13 7.47
CA LEU A 51 0.58 -10.04 6.54
C LEU A 51 -0.30 -11.30 6.52
N GLU A 52 0.27 -12.48 6.79
CA GLU A 52 -0.44 -13.76 6.73
C GLU A 52 -1.15 -14.13 8.03
N MET A 53 -0.65 -13.63 9.17
CA MET A 53 -1.13 -13.95 10.51
C MET A 53 -2.63 -13.71 10.68
N TYR A 54 -3.15 -12.57 10.21
CA TYR A 54 -4.57 -12.24 10.36
C TYR A 54 -5.46 -13.30 9.72
N LYS A 55 -5.15 -13.70 8.47
CA LYS A 55 -5.94 -14.72 7.75
C LYS A 55 -5.85 -16.06 8.45
N LYS A 56 -4.68 -16.45 8.95
CA LYS A 56 -4.50 -17.68 9.72
C LYS A 56 -5.36 -17.66 10.98
N LYS A 57 -5.28 -16.61 11.78
CA LYS A 57 -6.03 -16.49 13.03
C LYS A 57 -7.54 -16.48 12.84
N VAL A 58 -8.05 -15.81 11.81
CA VAL A 58 -9.48 -15.87 11.47
C VAL A 58 -9.93 -17.30 11.18
N ARG A 59 -9.13 -18.09 10.45
CA ARG A 59 -9.46 -19.51 10.18
C ARG A 59 -9.45 -20.35 11.44
N ASP A 60 -8.41 -20.19 12.27
CA ASP A 60 -8.27 -20.92 13.52
C ASP A 60 -9.48 -20.63 14.45
N VAL A 61 -9.84 -19.35 14.59
CA VAL A 61 -10.97 -18.92 15.43
C VAL A 61 -12.30 -19.43 14.87
N ALA A 62 -12.50 -19.38 13.55
CA ALA A 62 -13.72 -19.91 12.94
C ALA A 62 -13.89 -21.42 13.19
N ALA A 63 -12.80 -22.19 13.13
CA ALA A 63 -12.84 -23.62 13.44
C ALA A 63 -13.13 -23.88 14.92
N LEU A 64 -12.59 -23.06 15.83
CA LEU A 64 -12.90 -23.15 17.26
C LEU A 64 -14.36 -22.78 17.57
N SER A 65 -14.90 -21.77 16.88
CA SER A 65 -16.29 -21.36 17.02
C SER A 65 -17.27 -22.49 16.67
N ASP A 66 -16.95 -23.32 15.67
CA ASP A 66 -17.77 -24.47 15.27
C ASP A 66 -17.89 -25.51 16.39
N GLY A 67 -16.76 -25.88 17.01
CA GLY A 67 -16.73 -26.82 18.13
C GLY A 67 -17.42 -26.32 19.41
N LEU A 68 -17.50 -24.99 19.61
CA LEU A 68 -18.07 -24.38 20.83
C LEU A 68 -19.53 -23.95 20.69
N ALA A 69 -20.04 -23.87 19.46
CA ALA A 69 -21.44 -23.58 19.17
C ALA A 69 -22.31 -24.84 19.13
N ASP A 70 -21.80 -26.00 19.57
CA ASP A 70 -22.48 -27.30 19.48
C ASP A 70 -22.96 -27.62 18.04
N GLY A 71 -22.20 -27.20 17.04
CA GLY A 71 -22.56 -27.36 15.61
C GLY A 71 -23.55 -26.32 15.05
N LEU A 72 -23.88 -25.27 15.81
CA LEU A 72 -24.76 -24.16 15.37
C LEU A 72 -23.97 -22.95 14.85
N ALA A 73 -22.69 -23.10 14.51
CA ALA A 73 -21.89 -21.97 14.04
C ALA A 73 -22.38 -21.40 12.69
N ASP A 74 -23.16 -22.16 11.92
CA ASP A 74 -23.83 -21.71 10.70
C ASP A 74 -25.23 -21.10 10.94
N ASP A 75 -25.66 -20.94 12.20
CA ASP A 75 -26.91 -20.27 12.54
C ASP A 75 -26.74 -18.74 12.64
N ARG A 76 -27.31 -18.01 11.69
CA ARG A 76 -27.28 -16.53 11.69
C ARG A 76 -28.03 -15.89 12.87
N ALA A 77 -28.98 -16.58 13.49
CA ALA A 77 -29.66 -16.08 14.69
C ALA A 77 -28.68 -16.03 15.88
N LEU A 78 -27.88 -17.08 16.05
CA LEU A 78 -26.79 -17.11 17.04
C LEU A 78 -25.80 -15.98 16.81
N TRP A 79 -25.38 -15.72 15.57
CA TRP A 79 -24.45 -14.62 15.26
C TRP A 79 -25.02 -13.22 15.54
N ARG A 80 -26.33 -13.03 15.36
CA ARG A 80 -26.99 -11.77 15.74
C ARG A 80 -26.91 -11.55 17.25
N GLU A 81 -27.18 -12.57 18.05
CA GLU A 81 -27.07 -12.51 19.51
C GLU A 81 -25.62 -12.34 19.96
N ALA A 82 -24.70 -13.11 19.36
CA ALA A 82 -23.27 -13.00 19.63
C ALA A 82 -22.71 -11.61 19.28
N LYS A 83 -23.19 -10.97 18.21
CA LYS A 83 -22.81 -9.58 17.89
C LYS A 83 -23.19 -8.62 19.03
N ALA A 84 -24.38 -8.78 19.61
CA ALA A 84 -24.84 -7.93 20.72
C ALA A 84 -23.98 -8.14 21.97
N GLU A 85 -23.72 -9.39 22.34
CA GLU A 85 -22.81 -9.74 23.45
C GLU A 85 -21.39 -9.21 23.19
N TYR A 86 -20.88 -9.38 21.97
CA TYR A 86 -19.56 -8.91 21.57
C TYR A 86 -19.44 -7.38 21.66
N ALA A 87 -20.48 -6.65 21.25
CA ALA A 87 -20.51 -5.19 21.32
C ALA A 87 -20.35 -4.69 22.77
N VAL A 88 -20.96 -5.36 23.74
CA VAL A 88 -20.80 -5.08 25.17
C VAL A 88 -19.38 -5.42 25.64
N LEU A 89 -18.84 -6.58 25.25
CA LEU A 89 -17.49 -7.00 25.66
C LEU A 89 -16.39 -6.05 25.18
N VAL A 90 -16.54 -5.48 23.97
CA VAL A 90 -15.52 -4.60 23.39
C VAL A 90 -15.73 -3.12 23.69
N GLU A 91 -16.79 -2.74 24.40
CA GLU A 91 -17.13 -1.33 24.66
C GLU A 91 -15.98 -0.56 25.33
N THR A 92 -15.27 -1.22 26.26
CA THR A 92 -14.12 -0.65 26.98
C THR A 92 -12.77 -1.10 26.42
N HIS A 93 -12.75 -1.85 25.32
CA HIS A 93 -11.51 -2.34 24.73
C HIS A 93 -10.82 -1.24 23.91
N SER A 94 -9.54 -0.97 24.17
CA SER A 94 -8.81 0.14 23.52
C SER A 94 -8.78 0.04 21.98
N ASN A 95 -8.86 -1.19 21.44
CA ASN A 95 -8.84 -1.50 20.01
C ASN A 95 -10.19 -2.02 19.46
N TYR A 96 -11.32 -1.60 20.04
CA TYR A 96 -12.65 -2.16 19.73
C TYR A 96 -13.00 -2.09 18.23
N GLU A 97 -12.55 -1.07 17.50
CA GLU A 97 -12.86 -0.89 16.07
C GLU A 97 -12.22 -1.98 15.20
N ILE A 98 -11.02 -2.41 15.59
CA ILE A 98 -10.30 -3.51 14.94
C ILE A 98 -10.88 -4.84 15.39
N ALA A 99 -11.24 -4.97 16.68
CA ALA A 99 -11.93 -6.13 17.23
C ALA A 99 -13.26 -6.40 16.51
N GLN A 100 -14.05 -5.36 16.23
CA GLN A 100 -15.28 -5.46 15.44
C GLN A 100 -15.00 -5.91 14.00
N THR A 101 -13.89 -5.46 13.40
CA THR A 101 -13.47 -5.95 12.08
C THR A 101 -13.04 -7.42 12.12
N PHE A 102 -12.40 -7.85 13.20
CA PHE A 102 -12.06 -9.25 13.42
C PHE A 102 -13.31 -10.12 13.47
N PHE A 103 -14.32 -9.71 14.24
CA PHE A 103 -15.63 -10.35 14.25
C PHE A 103 -16.24 -10.46 12.84
N ASN A 104 -16.25 -9.35 12.07
CA ASN A 104 -16.73 -9.36 10.68
C ASN A 104 -15.99 -10.38 9.82
N SER A 105 -14.68 -10.51 10.01
CA SER A 105 -13.86 -11.42 9.23
C SER A 105 -14.14 -12.89 9.57
N VAL A 106 -14.37 -13.22 10.85
CA VAL A 106 -14.79 -14.57 11.26
C VAL A 106 -16.19 -14.89 10.71
N TYR A 107 -17.15 -13.96 10.85
CA TYR A 107 -18.48 -14.11 10.26
C TYR A 107 -18.40 -14.35 8.74
N CYS A 108 -17.64 -13.52 8.01
CA CYS A 108 -17.50 -13.65 6.56
C CYS A 108 -16.81 -14.95 6.16
N TYR A 109 -15.92 -15.49 6.99
CA TYR A 109 -15.28 -16.78 6.73
C TYR A 109 -16.29 -17.92 6.88
N VAL A 110 -17.06 -17.94 7.97
CA VAL A 110 -18.07 -18.97 8.24
C VAL A 110 -19.19 -18.98 7.19
N PHE A 111 -19.66 -17.80 6.77
CA PHE A 111 -20.77 -17.68 5.83
C PHE A 111 -20.34 -17.45 4.36
N GLY A 112 -19.08 -17.70 4.01
CA GLY A 112 -18.62 -17.56 2.61
C GLY A 112 -18.82 -16.15 2.01
N HIS A 113 -18.75 -15.11 2.84
CA HIS A 113 -19.03 -13.71 2.47
C HIS A 113 -20.46 -13.47 1.97
N GLU A 114 -21.45 -14.25 2.42
CA GLU A 114 -22.84 -14.06 2.07
C GLU A 114 -23.65 -13.31 3.14
N LYS A 115 -24.68 -12.57 2.70
CA LYS A 115 -25.62 -11.84 3.55
C LYS A 115 -24.94 -11.02 4.64
N ILE A 116 -23.92 -10.25 4.25
CA ILE A 116 -23.23 -9.31 5.13
C ILE A 116 -24.18 -8.13 5.36
N ARG A 117 -24.78 -8.08 6.55
CA ARG A 117 -25.75 -7.06 6.97
C ARG A 117 -25.40 -6.58 8.37
N ASP A 118 -25.81 -5.36 8.70
CA ASP A 118 -25.50 -4.80 10.02
C ASP A 118 -26.12 -5.63 11.15
N VAL A 119 -27.28 -6.25 10.94
CA VAL A 119 -27.87 -7.14 11.95
C VAL A 119 -26.99 -8.34 12.35
N HIS A 120 -26.02 -8.75 11.52
CA HIS A 120 -25.12 -9.88 11.80
C HIS A 120 -23.65 -9.48 11.95
N SER A 121 -23.28 -8.24 11.61
CA SER A 121 -21.90 -7.79 11.52
C SER A 121 -21.79 -6.28 11.76
N PHE A 122 -20.60 -5.77 12.06
CA PHE A 122 -20.34 -4.36 12.30
C PHE A 122 -19.98 -3.64 10.99
N VAL A 123 -20.93 -3.54 10.06
CA VAL A 123 -20.66 -2.92 8.73
C VAL A 123 -20.78 -1.40 8.75
N LEU A 124 -21.71 -0.84 9.51
CA LEU A 124 -21.87 0.61 9.60
C LEU A 124 -20.84 1.23 10.56
N ALA A 125 -20.47 2.48 10.30
CA ALA A 125 -19.65 3.25 11.23
C ALA A 125 -20.52 3.66 12.44
N PRO A 126 -19.99 3.65 13.67
CA PRO A 126 -20.58 4.46 14.73
C PRO A 126 -20.56 5.94 14.31
N ASN A 127 -21.53 6.74 14.80
CA ASN A 127 -21.74 8.13 14.39
C ASN A 127 -20.57 9.09 14.74
N SER A 128 -19.55 8.63 15.49
CA SER A 128 -18.37 9.41 15.84
C SER A 128 -17.13 8.51 15.97
N LEU A 129 -15.95 9.10 15.78
CA LEU A 129 -14.71 8.50 16.26
C LEU A 129 -14.79 8.38 17.78
N PRO A 130 -14.26 7.30 18.37
CA PRO A 130 -14.29 7.11 19.81
C PRO A 130 -13.58 8.25 20.52
N GLU A 131 -14.21 8.85 21.52
CA GLU A 131 -13.49 9.60 22.55
C GLU A 131 -12.56 8.60 23.25
N HIS A 132 -11.26 8.83 23.15
CA HIS A 132 -10.26 7.95 23.73
C HIS A 132 -10.30 8.16 25.24
N ARG A 133 -10.93 7.24 25.97
CA ARG A 133 -11.11 7.34 27.42
C ARG A 133 -9.80 7.15 28.20
N ASP A 134 -8.88 6.34 27.65
CA ASP A 134 -7.54 6.16 28.19
C ASP A 134 -6.52 6.84 27.27
N ALA A 135 -6.06 8.02 27.67
CA ALA A 135 -5.05 8.78 26.95
C ALA A 135 -3.65 8.23 27.28
N GLU A 136 -3.31 7.05 26.76
CA GLU A 136 -1.90 6.70 26.64
C GLU A 136 -1.19 7.81 25.86
N VAL A 137 -0.14 8.37 26.45
CA VAL A 137 0.61 9.46 25.83
C VAL A 137 1.53 8.85 24.77
N ILE A 138 1.05 8.78 23.52
CA ILE A 138 1.77 8.17 22.39
C ILE A 138 2.90 9.03 21.81
N PHE A 139 3.11 10.23 22.33
CA PHE A 139 4.15 11.15 21.89
C PHE A 139 4.83 11.85 23.06
N THR A 140 6.11 12.14 22.92
CA THR A 140 6.86 12.97 23.85
C THR A 140 6.80 14.43 23.41
N GLU A 141 6.45 15.33 24.32
CA GLU A 141 6.43 16.77 24.08
C GLU A 141 7.72 17.44 24.57
N TYR A 142 8.46 18.02 23.64
CA TYR A 142 9.63 18.86 23.90
C TYR A 142 9.16 20.32 23.92
N ALA A 143 8.86 20.81 25.12
CA ALA A 143 8.33 22.15 25.34
C ALA A 143 9.43 23.21 25.39
N ASN A 144 9.07 24.47 25.08
CA ASN A 144 9.92 25.64 25.23
C ASN A 144 11.27 25.51 24.50
N VAL A 145 11.23 25.14 23.22
CA VAL A 145 12.42 25.01 22.36
C VAL A 145 13.11 26.38 22.23
N SER A 146 14.04 26.66 23.15
CA SER A 146 14.86 27.87 23.17
C SER A 146 16.17 27.66 22.42
N ASP A 147 16.70 26.44 22.45
CA ASP A 147 17.81 25.98 21.62
C ASP A 147 17.40 24.77 20.76
N MET A 148 17.38 25.00 19.45
CA MET A 148 17.05 23.97 18.45
C MET A 148 18.09 22.85 18.42
N ALA A 149 19.37 23.14 18.65
CA ALA A 149 20.44 22.14 18.58
C ALA A 149 20.34 21.15 19.74
N THR A 150 20.19 21.65 20.97
CA THR A 150 19.95 20.80 22.15
C THR A 150 18.69 19.96 21.99
N THR A 151 17.59 20.56 21.50
CA THR A 151 16.33 19.84 21.30
C THR A 151 16.45 18.75 20.23
N ALA A 152 17.06 19.07 19.08
CA ALA A 152 17.29 18.08 18.02
C ALA A 152 18.16 16.93 18.52
N ARG A 153 19.25 17.22 19.24
CA ARG A 153 20.10 16.18 19.85
C ARG A 153 19.31 15.31 20.81
N GLN A 154 18.50 15.90 21.68
CA GLN A 154 17.69 15.14 22.64
C GLN A 154 16.71 14.21 21.90
N ILE A 155 16.01 14.71 20.88
CA ILE A 155 15.12 13.90 20.03
C ILE A 155 15.87 12.72 19.40
N LEU A 156 17.10 12.92 18.94
CA LEU A 156 17.92 11.84 18.36
C LEU A 156 18.34 10.81 19.42
N VAL A 157 18.72 11.25 20.62
CA VAL A 157 19.12 10.35 21.73
C VAL A 157 17.93 9.53 22.24
N ASP A 158 16.75 10.13 22.31
CA ASP A 158 15.51 9.50 22.78
C ASP A 158 14.93 8.49 21.77
N THR A 159 15.56 8.31 20.61
CA THR A 159 15.25 7.17 19.72
C THR A 159 15.68 5.83 20.28
N HIS A 160 16.61 5.81 21.25
CA HIS A 160 17.09 4.62 21.94
C HIS A 160 17.58 3.50 21.01
N PHE A 161 18.28 3.84 19.92
CA PHE A 161 19.02 2.84 19.14
C PHE A 161 20.12 2.18 19.98
N ASN A 162 20.29 0.86 19.83
CA ASN A 162 21.37 0.09 20.48
C ASN A 162 22.71 0.18 19.74
N ILE A 163 22.73 0.85 18.60
CA ILE A 163 23.93 1.13 17.80
C ILE A 163 24.20 2.63 17.74
N PRO A 164 25.47 3.06 17.68
CA PRO A 164 25.81 4.47 17.71
C PRO A 164 25.41 5.20 16.43
N PHE A 165 25.25 6.52 16.53
CA PHE A 165 25.20 7.39 15.37
C PHE A 165 26.57 7.43 14.67
N GLU A 166 26.56 7.51 13.34
CA GLU A 166 27.77 7.70 12.54
C GLU A 166 28.47 9.01 12.90
N ASP A 167 27.70 10.10 12.94
CA ASP A 167 28.11 11.43 13.35
C ASP A 167 26.86 12.21 13.80
N ILE A 168 26.58 12.21 15.10
CA ILE A 168 25.39 12.88 15.66
C ILE A 168 25.49 14.41 15.56
N ASP A 169 26.70 14.97 15.62
CA ASP A 169 26.90 16.42 15.62
C ASP A 169 26.59 16.98 14.22
N ARG A 170 27.09 16.31 13.17
CA ARG A 170 26.73 16.58 11.77
C ARG A 170 25.22 16.50 11.57
N ASP A 171 24.60 15.42 12.01
CA ASP A 171 23.16 15.20 11.79
C ASP A 171 22.32 16.28 12.49
N VAL A 172 22.71 16.69 13.72
CA VAL A 172 22.08 17.81 14.44
C VAL A 172 22.25 19.12 13.69
N GLU A 173 23.47 19.45 13.23
CA GLU A 173 23.73 20.69 12.48
C GLU A 173 22.84 20.77 11.24
N ARG A 174 22.74 19.67 10.48
CA ARG A 174 21.91 19.57 9.27
C ARG A 174 20.41 19.71 9.56
N ILE A 175 19.93 19.08 10.63
CA ILE A 175 18.53 19.23 11.08
C ILE A 175 18.25 20.69 11.43
N VAL A 176 19.12 21.32 12.22
CA VAL A 176 18.96 22.72 12.64
C VAL A 176 19.00 23.66 11.44
N GLU A 177 19.92 23.46 10.50
CA GLU A 177 20.03 24.27 9.29
C GLU A 177 18.73 24.26 8.46
N ILE A 178 18.15 23.08 8.22
CA ILE A 178 16.88 22.97 7.49
C ILE A 178 15.72 23.53 8.32
N THR A 179 15.66 23.21 9.61
CA THR A 179 14.58 23.67 10.50
C THR A 179 14.55 25.19 10.59
N ASP A 180 15.71 25.82 10.77
CA ASP A 180 15.82 27.29 10.81
C ASP A 180 15.36 27.89 9.48
N ARG A 181 15.82 27.38 8.33
CA ARG A 181 15.37 27.87 7.02
C ARG A 181 13.85 27.79 6.82
N LEU A 182 13.20 26.76 7.36
CA LEU A 182 11.76 26.56 7.22
C LEU A 182 10.93 27.39 8.19
N LEU A 183 11.41 27.58 9.41
CA LEU A 183 10.74 28.37 10.43
C LEU A 183 11.02 29.87 10.26
N ARG A 184 12.12 30.24 9.60
CA ARG A 184 12.48 31.62 9.27
C ARG A 184 11.36 32.27 8.47
N GLY A 185 10.81 33.36 9.01
CA GLY A 185 9.68 34.08 8.42
C GLY A 185 8.30 33.51 8.74
N ARG A 186 8.20 32.31 9.36
CA ARG A 186 6.95 31.75 9.88
C ARG A 186 6.73 32.04 11.37
N LEU A 187 7.83 32.20 12.11
CA LEU A 187 7.80 32.50 13.54
C LEU A 187 7.85 34.00 13.81
N ARG A 188 7.01 34.46 14.74
CA ARG A 188 7.11 35.78 15.37
C ARG A 188 7.89 35.66 16.69
N ARG A 189 8.63 36.72 17.07
CA ARG A 189 9.30 36.77 18.39
C ARG A 189 8.26 36.55 19.51
N GLY A 190 8.56 35.64 20.43
CA GLY A 190 7.74 35.36 21.61
C GLY A 190 6.72 34.24 21.46
N GLN A 191 6.64 33.56 20.30
CA GLN A 191 5.76 32.39 20.14
C GLN A 191 6.30 31.16 20.89
N SER A 192 5.40 30.42 21.53
CA SER A 192 5.74 29.15 22.18
C SER A 192 5.85 28.05 21.12
N ILE A 193 7.05 27.52 20.95
CA ILE A 193 7.32 26.41 20.02
C ILE A 193 7.40 25.12 20.83
N LYS A 194 6.65 24.12 20.39
CA LYS A 194 6.68 22.78 20.95
C LYS A 194 6.95 21.77 19.84
N ALA A 195 7.76 20.76 20.10
CA ALA A 195 7.86 19.60 19.23
C ALA A 195 7.16 18.41 19.89
N GLN A 196 6.33 17.70 19.14
CA GLN A 196 5.67 16.48 19.58
C GLN A 196 6.14 15.33 18.69
N VAL A 197 6.78 14.33 19.27
CA VAL A 197 7.39 13.20 18.55
C VAL A 197 6.72 11.91 18.99
N LEU A 198 6.23 11.11 18.04
CA LEU A 198 5.67 9.79 18.36
C LEU A 198 6.72 8.90 19.02
N ASN A 199 6.34 8.22 20.10
CA ASN A 199 7.26 7.39 20.90
C ASN A 199 7.78 6.19 20.09
N SER A 200 6.95 5.63 19.21
CA SER A 200 7.33 4.52 18.33
C SER A 200 7.90 5.00 17.00
N LEU A 201 9.04 4.42 16.63
CA LEU A 201 9.60 4.54 15.28
C LEU A 201 8.81 3.69 14.29
N PHE A 202 8.72 4.18 13.06
CA PHE A 202 8.10 3.46 11.95
C PHE A 202 9.20 2.78 11.15
N TYR A 203 9.17 1.46 11.00
CA TYR A 203 10.18 0.71 10.26
C TYR A 203 9.63 0.24 8.91
N ARG A 204 10.43 0.42 7.85
CA ARG A 204 10.11 -0.13 6.53
C ARG A 204 11.39 -0.32 5.70
N ASN A 205 11.56 -1.54 5.20
CA ASN A 205 12.75 -1.95 4.46
C ASN A 205 14.02 -1.58 5.26
N LYS A 206 14.93 -0.82 4.65
CA LYS A 206 16.21 -0.41 5.22
C LYS A 206 16.18 0.88 6.06
N ALA A 207 15.00 1.34 6.46
CA ALA A 207 14.86 2.63 7.10
C ALA A 207 13.94 2.57 8.33
N ALA A 208 14.32 3.34 9.35
CA ALA A 208 13.48 3.71 10.47
C ALA A 208 13.07 5.18 10.31
N TYR A 209 11.85 5.55 10.69
CA TYR A 209 11.32 6.89 10.52
C TYR A 209 10.77 7.38 11.85
N LEU A 210 11.36 8.46 12.37
CA LEU A 210 10.78 9.23 13.47
C LEU A 210 9.80 10.23 12.91
N VAL A 211 8.59 10.24 13.44
CA VAL A 211 7.49 11.07 12.95
C VAL A 211 7.06 12.01 14.06
N GLY A 212 7.05 13.31 13.76
CA GLY A 212 6.66 14.34 14.69
C GLY A 212 5.94 15.51 14.04
N ARG A 213 5.56 16.46 14.88
CA ARG A 213 5.01 17.75 14.46
C ARG A 213 5.52 18.87 15.36
N ILE A 214 5.78 20.02 14.76
CA ILE A 214 6.02 21.27 15.46
C ILE A 214 4.66 21.95 15.64
N VAL A 215 4.36 22.37 16.87
CA VAL A 215 3.16 23.13 17.22
C VAL A 215 3.58 24.56 17.53
N VAL A 216 3.03 25.52 16.78
CA VAL A 216 3.24 26.97 16.96
C VAL A 216 1.88 27.65 16.97
N ASP A 217 1.45 28.17 18.12
CA ASP A 217 0.17 28.89 18.29
C ASP A 217 -1.03 28.17 17.65
N GLY A 218 -1.08 26.84 17.74
CA GLY A 218 -2.13 25.99 17.16
C GLY A 218 -1.91 25.55 15.71
N ALA A 219 -0.99 26.17 14.97
CA ALA A 219 -0.54 25.66 13.67
C ALA A 219 0.36 24.44 13.86
N MET A 220 0.18 23.43 13.02
CA MET A 220 0.95 22.17 13.06
C MET A 220 1.78 22.02 11.79
N LEU A 221 3.08 21.82 11.94
CA LEU A 221 3.99 21.52 10.83
C LEU A 221 4.58 20.12 11.03
N PRO A 222 4.38 19.18 10.10
CA PRO A 222 4.99 17.87 10.23
C PRO A 222 6.51 17.95 10.15
N PHE A 223 7.18 17.00 10.79
CA PHE A 223 8.54 16.64 10.43
C PHE A 223 8.74 15.12 10.52
N VAL A 224 9.61 14.60 9.66
CA VAL A 224 10.04 13.20 9.70
C VAL A 224 11.55 13.11 9.55
N PHE A 225 12.21 12.32 10.40
CA PHE A 225 13.63 11.95 10.27
C PHE A 225 13.74 10.51 9.78
N PRO A 226 14.11 10.28 8.51
CA PRO A 226 14.48 8.97 8.02
C PRO A 226 15.89 8.62 8.50
N PHE A 227 16.00 7.59 9.33
CA PHE A 227 17.26 6.97 9.72
C PHE A 227 17.61 5.83 8.78
N LEU A 228 18.86 5.79 8.35
CA LEU A 228 19.43 4.69 7.59
C LEU A 228 20.54 4.03 8.40
N ASN A 229 20.70 2.73 8.21
CA ASN A 229 21.84 1.98 8.71
C ASN A 229 22.95 2.06 7.64
N ASN A 230 24.18 2.37 8.04
CA ASN A 230 25.31 2.41 7.12
C ASN A 230 25.87 1.02 6.77
N GLU A 231 25.25 -0.05 7.28
CA GLU A 231 25.66 -1.46 7.17
C GLU A 231 26.99 -1.79 7.87
N ASP A 232 27.59 -0.81 8.56
CA ASP A 232 28.81 -0.93 9.39
C ASP A 232 28.49 -0.74 10.89
N GLY A 233 27.26 -1.03 11.29
CA GLY A 233 26.81 -0.97 12.68
C GLY A 233 26.61 0.45 13.23
N ARG A 234 26.32 1.43 12.36
CA ARG A 234 25.95 2.79 12.78
C ARG A 234 24.71 3.31 12.03
N VAL A 235 24.05 4.30 12.63
CA VAL A 235 22.89 4.98 12.04
C VAL A 235 23.17 6.43 11.73
N TYR A 236 22.45 6.98 10.75
CA TYR A 236 22.49 8.41 10.46
C TYR A 236 21.14 8.89 9.95
N VAL A 237 20.88 10.19 10.11
CA VAL A 237 19.71 10.86 9.55
C VAL A 237 20.00 11.17 8.07
N ASP A 238 19.21 10.64 7.15
CA ASP A 238 19.44 10.82 5.71
C ASP A 238 18.90 12.15 5.19
N THR A 239 17.84 12.68 5.80
CA THR A 239 17.21 13.95 5.42
C THR A 239 16.21 14.39 6.51
N VAL A 240 15.53 15.52 6.30
CA VAL A 240 14.31 15.87 7.04
C VAL A 240 13.18 16.23 6.08
N LEU A 241 12.02 15.63 6.31
CA LEU A 241 10.80 15.91 5.52
C LEU A 241 9.86 16.81 6.32
N PHE A 242 9.59 18.02 5.84
CA PHE A 242 8.72 18.99 6.53
C PHE A 242 7.43 19.35 5.78
N SER A 243 7.34 19.01 4.50
CA SER A 243 6.13 19.26 3.72
C SER A 243 5.09 18.19 4.01
N PRO A 244 3.81 18.55 4.23
CA PRO A 244 2.72 17.58 4.26
C PRO A 244 2.68 16.66 3.03
N ASP A 245 3.10 17.16 1.86
CA ASP A 245 3.19 16.35 0.64
C ASP A 245 4.31 15.31 0.69
N ASP A 246 5.49 15.68 1.21
CA ASP A 246 6.62 14.75 1.35
C ASP A 246 6.30 13.66 2.37
N VAL A 247 5.66 14.03 3.48
CA VAL A 247 5.16 13.06 4.46
C VAL A 247 4.04 12.21 3.85
N SER A 248 3.13 12.80 3.06
CA SER A 248 2.08 12.04 2.38
C SER A 248 2.64 10.97 1.42
N MET A 249 3.74 11.28 0.71
CA MET A 249 4.44 10.32 -0.15
C MET A 249 5.10 9.19 0.64
N LEU A 250 5.61 9.49 1.84
CA LEU A 250 6.17 8.48 2.73
C LEU A 250 5.11 7.44 3.15
N PHE A 251 3.88 7.89 3.39
CA PHE A 251 2.71 7.07 3.72
C PHE A 251 1.84 6.74 2.48
N SER A 252 2.46 6.63 1.30
CA SER A 252 1.76 6.31 0.04
C SER A 252 1.19 4.89 0.02
N PHE A 253 0.03 4.71 -0.60
CA PHE A 253 -0.61 3.41 -0.89
C PHE A 253 0.25 2.51 -1.80
N THR A 254 1.28 3.06 -2.43
CA THR A 254 2.18 2.30 -3.33
C THR A 254 3.33 1.61 -2.61
N ARG A 255 3.44 1.79 -1.29
CA ARG A 255 4.56 1.29 -0.48
C ARG A 255 4.10 0.22 0.48
N SER A 256 5.01 -0.68 0.84
CA SER A 256 4.80 -1.64 1.91
C SER A 256 4.38 -0.94 3.21
N TYR A 257 3.61 -1.64 4.03
CA TYR A 257 3.14 -1.10 5.31
C TYR A 257 4.33 -0.87 6.26
N PHE A 258 4.17 0.05 7.20
CA PHE A 258 5.12 0.22 8.28
C PHE A 258 4.95 -0.87 9.34
N MET A 259 6.06 -1.26 9.94
CA MET A 259 6.10 -1.91 11.24
C MET A 259 6.28 -0.79 12.28
N VAL A 260 5.23 -0.51 13.03
CA VAL A 260 5.24 0.51 14.09
C VAL A 260 4.52 -0.09 15.29
N ASP A 261 5.12 0.00 16.46
CA ASP A 261 4.49 -0.49 17.68
C ASP A 261 3.38 0.46 18.12
N THR A 262 2.14 -0.04 18.05
CA THR A 262 0.93 0.73 18.32
C THR A 262 0.01 -0.08 19.20
N ALA A 263 0.07 0.13 20.52
CA ALA A 263 -0.87 -0.47 21.46
C ALA A 263 -2.32 -0.02 21.17
N VAL A 264 -2.49 1.26 20.82
CA VAL A 264 -3.77 1.88 20.43
C VAL A 264 -3.65 2.50 19.02
N PRO A 265 -3.89 1.75 17.93
CA PRO A 265 -3.68 2.21 16.56
C PRO A 265 -4.51 3.44 16.17
N SER A 266 -5.70 3.60 16.74
CA SER A 266 -6.58 4.75 16.50
C SER A 266 -5.96 6.09 16.91
N GLN A 267 -5.15 6.12 17.99
CA GLN A 267 -4.42 7.33 18.40
C GLN A 267 -3.34 7.71 17.40
N TYR A 268 -2.58 6.73 16.90
CA TYR A 268 -1.58 6.94 15.86
C TYR A 268 -2.23 7.43 14.57
N VAL A 269 -3.36 6.84 14.16
CA VAL A 269 -4.13 7.32 13.01
C VAL A 269 -4.61 8.76 13.23
N GLY A 270 -5.08 9.11 14.43
CA GLY A 270 -5.45 10.49 14.78
C GLY A 270 -4.29 11.47 14.66
N PHE A 271 -3.11 11.11 15.19
CA PHE A 271 -1.89 11.91 15.07
C PHE A 271 -1.50 12.08 13.59
N LEU A 272 -1.45 10.98 12.82
CA LEU A 272 -1.12 11.02 11.39
C LEU A 272 -2.13 11.83 10.58
N LYS A 273 -3.43 11.78 10.93
CA LYS A 273 -4.48 12.58 10.28
C LYS A 273 -4.29 14.07 10.53
N SER A 274 -3.78 14.46 11.70
CA SER A 274 -3.50 15.87 12.01
C SER A 274 -2.39 16.47 11.12
N ILE A 275 -1.41 15.65 10.72
CA ILE A 275 -0.29 16.08 9.88
C ILE A 275 -0.50 15.80 8.38
N MET A 276 -1.43 14.89 8.04
CA MET A 276 -1.82 14.53 6.68
C MET A 276 -3.35 14.61 6.52
N PRO A 277 -3.96 15.81 6.62
CA PRO A 277 -5.42 15.96 6.68
C PRO A 277 -6.15 15.46 5.43
N GLN A 278 -5.46 15.42 4.28
CA GLN A 278 -6.03 14.98 3.00
C GLN A 278 -6.04 13.45 2.83
N LYS A 279 -5.31 12.68 3.65
CA LYS A 279 -5.34 11.21 3.59
C LYS A 279 -6.59 10.67 4.25
N GLU A 280 -7.22 9.71 3.61
CA GLU A 280 -8.38 9.03 4.18
C GLU A 280 -7.98 8.13 5.35
N LEU A 281 -8.89 7.94 6.32
CA LEU A 281 -8.59 7.16 7.53
C LEU A 281 -8.15 5.72 7.20
N PHE A 282 -8.78 5.09 6.20
CA PHE A 282 -8.40 3.74 5.80
C PHE A 282 -7.00 3.68 5.16
N GLU A 283 -6.54 4.75 4.50
CA GLU A 283 -5.18 4.80 3.97
C GLU A 283 -4.16 4.84 5.12
N LEU A 284 -4.47 5.58 6.19
CA LEU A 284 -3.64 5.65 7.39
C LEU A 284 -3.58 4.32 8.13
N TYR A 285 -4.72 3.66 8.36
CA TYR A 285 -4.75 2.31 8.95
C TYR A 285 -3.98 1.29 8.11
N SER A 286 -4.09 1.37 6.79
CA SER A 286 -3.33 0.51 5.88
C SER A 286 -1.82 0.77 6.06
N ALA A 287 -1.42 2.04 6.10
CA ALA A 287 -0.01 2.42 6.21
C ALA A 287 0.67 1.90 7.48
N ILE A 288 -0.04 1.78 8.61
CA ILE A 288 0.51 1.22 9.87
C ILE A 288 0.37 -0.31 10.00
N GLY A 289 -0.17 -0.97 8.97
CA GLY A 289 -0.22 -2.44 8.88
C GLY A 289 -1.58 -3.07 9.13
N PHE A 290 -2.63 -2.29 9.41
CA PHE A 290 -3.99 -2.79 9.64
C PHE A 290 -4.82 -2.82 8.34
N GLY A 291 -4.27 -3.44 7.29
CA GLY A 291 -4.91 -3.49 5.96
C GLY A 291 -6.30 -4.14 5.93
N LYS A 292 -6.61 -5.02 6.89
CA LYS A 292 -7.95 -5.61 7.05
C LYS A 292 -8.95 -4.65 7.67
N HIS A 293 -8.54 -3.87 8.66
CA HIS A 293 -9.36 -2.79 9.21
C HIS A 293 -9.55 -1.66 8.19
N ALA A 294 -8.48 -1.31 7.45
CA ALA A 294 -8.57 -0.39 6.33
C ALA A 294 -9.66 -0.80 5.31
N LYS A 295 -9.81 -2.10 5.03
CA LYS A 295 -10.89 -2.59 4.15
C LYS A 295 -12.30 -2.28 4.70
N THR A 296 -12.52 -2.49 6.00
CA THR A 296 -13.79 -2.12 6.67
C THR A 296 -14.06 -0.63 6.59
N VAL A 297 -13.04 0.19 6.90
CA VAL A 297 -13.15 1.66 6.88
C VAL A 297 -13.36 2.19 5.45
N PHE A 298 -12.69 1.59 4.46
CA PHE A 298 -12.92 1.89 3.04
C PHE A 298 -14.37 1.61 2.65
N TYR A 299 -14.88 0.41 2.98
CA TYR A 299 -16.27 0.04 2.66
C TYR A 299 -17.27 1.05 3.24
N ARG A 300 -17.09 1.43 4.50
CA ARG A 300 -17.92 2.47 5.15
C ARG A 300 -17.87 3.80 4.40
N ARG A 301 -16.68 4.25 4.00
CA ARG A 301 -16.51 5.49 3.22
C ARG A 301 -17.14 5.39 1.84
N ALA A 302 -17.00 4.27 1.14
CA ALA A 302 -17.57 4.05 -0.19
C ALA A 302 -19.12 4.05 -0.16
N VAL A 303 -19.71 3.43 0.87
CA VAL A 303 -21.16 3.47 1.10
C VAL A 303 -21.63 4.90 1.38
N ALA A 304 -20.97 5.61 2.29
CA ALA A 304 -21.30 7.01 2.60
C ALA A 304 -21.19 7.91 1.36
N HIS A 305 -20.09 7.81 0.61
CA HIS A 305 -19.87 8.58 -0.63
C HIS A 305 -20.94 8.29 -1.69
N THR A 306 -21.35 7.03 -1.84
CA THR A 306 -22.43 6.68 -2.77
C THR A 306 -23.76 7.29 -2.33
N ALA A 307 -24.03 7.39 -1.02
CA ALA A 307 -25.23 8.03 -0.49
C ALA A 307 -25.21 9.57 -0.57
N GLU A 308 -24.02 10.18 -0.50
CA GLU A 308 -23.80 11.63 -0.53
C GLU A 308 -23.79 12.25 -1.94
N THR A 309 -23.71 11.43 -2.98
CA THR A 309 -23.58 11.86 -4.39
C THR A 309 -24.68 11.27 -5.26
N ASP A 310 -24.93 11.87 -6.42
CA ASP A 310 -25.81 11.33 -7.48
C ASP A 310 -25.04 10.67 -8.63
N ASP A 311 -23.71 10.55 -8.48
CA ASP A 311 -22.85 9.95 -9.50
C ASP A 311 -23.26 8.52 -9.85
N SER A 312 -23.09 8.16 -11.12
CA SER A 312 -23.23 6.79 -11.58
C SER A 312 -21.88 6.12 -11.78
N TYR A 313 -21.78 4.84 -11.43
CA TYR A 313 -20.66 3.99 -11.80
C TYR A 313 -20.58 3.88 -13.32
N ILE A 314 -19.40 4.22 -13.86
CA ILE A 314 -19.10 4.23 -15.28
C ILE A 314 -17.83 3.43 -15.57
N ILE A 315 -17.65 3.01 -16.81
CA ILE A 315 -16.39 2.44 -17.28
C ILE A 315 -15.27 3.45 -17.04
N ALA A 316 -14.13 2.99 -16.50
CA ALA A 316 -13.03 3.89 -16.20
C ALA A 316 -12.43 4.47 -17.49
N PRO A 317 -12.12 5.78 -17.54
CA PRO A 317 -11.48 6.38 -18.71
C PRO A 317 -10.13 5.74 -19.02
N GLY A 318 -9.90 5.41 -20.30
CA GLY A 318 -8.67 4.78 -20.74
C GLY A 318 -8.89 3.76 -21.85
N ILE A 319 -7.87 2.93 -22.09
CA ILE A 319 -7.95 1.81 -23.03
C ILE A 319 -8.55 0.61 -22.28
N LYS A 320 -9.58 -0.02 -22.84
CA LYS A 320 -10.18 -1.23 -22.26
C LYS A 320 -9.12 -2.34 -22.13
N GLY A 321 -9.01 -2.92 -20.94
CA GLY A 321 -8.06 -3.98 -20.65
C GLY A 321 -8.40 -5.29 -21.35
N MET A 322 -7.38 -6.09 -21.65
CA MET A 322 -7.54 -7.42 -22.24
C MET A 322 -7.94 -8.49 -21.20
N VAL A 323 -7.58 -8.28 -19.94
CA VAL A 323 -7.82 -9.21 -18.82
C VAL A 323 -8.82 -8.65 -17.80
N MET A 324 -8.78 -7.34 -17.54
CA MET A 324 -9.60 -6.67 -16.53
C MET A 324 -10.66 -5.76 -17.17
N LEU A 325 -11.88 -5.80 -16.63
CA LEU A 325 -12.89 -4.75 -16.79
C LEU A 325 -12.75 -3.79 -15.61
N VAL A 326 -12.60 -2.50 -15.91
CA VAL A 326 -12.35 -1.47 -14.88
C VAL A 326 -13.44 -0.41 -14.92
N PHE A 327 -14.01 -0.10 -13.77
CA PHE A 327 -15.05 0.92 -13.61
C PHE A 327 -14.79 1.78 -12.37
N THR A 328 -15.43 2.95 -12.31
CA THR A 328 -15.21 3.94 -11.26
C THR A 328 -16.45 4.77 -11.02
N LEU A 329 -16.48 5.49 -9.91
CA LEU A 329 -17.36 6.64 -9.74
C LEU A 329 -16.57 7.92 -10.10
N PRO A 330 -17.11 8.87 -10.88
CA PRO A 330 -16.39 10.06 -11.32
C PRO A 330 -15.76 10.89 -10.20
N SER A 331 -16.53 11.16 -9.13
CA SER A 331 -16.11 11.91 -7.94
C SER A 331 -15.31 11.11 -6.92
N TYR A 332 -14.94 9.87 -7.22
CA TYR A 332 -14.24 8.99 -6.27
C TYR A 332 -12.84 8.62 -6.76
N ASP A 333 -11.91 8.57 -5.81
CA ASP A 333 -10.48 8.34 -6.06
C ASP A 333 -10.11 6.85 -6.19
N TYR A 334 -11.08 5.97 -6.46
CA TYR A 334 -10.87 4.52 -6.51
C TYR A 334 -11.55 3.89 -7.73
N VAL A 335 -10.85 2.91 -8.31
CA VAL A 335 -11.37 2.07 -9.38
C VAL A 335 -11.68 0.67 -8.87
N TYR A 336 -12.65 0.04 -9.51
CA TYR A 336 -13.05 -1.34 -9.29
C TYR A 336 -12.62 -2.15 -10.50
N LYS A 337 -11.86 -3.23 -10.27
CA LYS A 337 -11.32 -4.10 -11.32
C LYS A 337 -11.92 -5.50 -11.19
N VAL A 338 -12.61 -5.95 -12.23
CA VAL A 338 -13.23 -7.28 -12.34
C VAL A 338 -12.45 -8.09 -13.37
N ILE A 339 -12.08 -9.33 -13.04
CA ILE A 339 -11.39 -10.21 -13.99
C ILE A 339 -12.43 -10.74 -14.99
N LYS A 340 -12.19 -10.55 -16.28
CA LYS A 340 -13.08 -11.02 -17.35
C LYS A 340 -13.25 -12.55 -17.32
N ASP A 341 -14.31 -13.06 -17.93
CA ASP A 341 -14.56 -14.49 -18.14
C ASP A 341 -13.70 -15.05 -19.28
N ARG A 342 -13.50 -14.25 -20.33
CA ARG A 342 -12.68 -14.58 -21.49
C ARG A 342 -11.68 -13.45 -21.73
N PHE A 343 -10.40 -13.79 -21.83
CA PHE A 343 -9.36 -12.80 -22.10
C PHE A 343 -9.23 -12.56 -23.61
N THR A 344 -8.92 -11.33 -23.97
CA THR A 344 -8.69 -10.97 -25.37
C THR A 344 -7.36 -11.59 -25.84
N PRO A 345 -7.33 -12.33 -26.97
CA PRO A 345 -6.09 -12.80 -27.56
C PRO A 345 -5.08 -11.65 -27.75
N PRO A 346 -3.77 -11.88 -27.53
CA PRO A 346 -3.10 -13.18 -27.38
C PRO A 346 -2.99 -13.68 -25.93
N LYS A 347 -3.70 -13.09 -24.95
CA LYS A 347 -3.58 -13.45 -23.53
C LYS A 347 -4.01 -14.90 -23.28
N ASP A 348 -3.05 -15.77 -23.02
CA ASP A 348 -3.27 -17.20 -22.70
C ASP A 348 -2.99 -17.46 -21.21
N MET A 349 -3.96 -17.08 -20.37
CA MET A 349 -3.90 -17.34 -18.94
C MET A 349 -5.30 -17.55 -18.36
N THR A 350 -5.36 -18.10 -17.16
CA THR A 350 -6.59 -18.38 -16.42
C THR A 350 -6.85 -17.31 -15.38
N ARG A 351 -8.11 -17.15 -14.97
CA ARG A 351 -8.49 -16.29 -13.84
C ARG A 351 -7.73 -16.61 -12.56
N GLU A 352 -7.49 -17.89 -12.26
CA GLU A 352 -6.75 -18.27 -11.06
C GLU A 352 -5.27 -17.88 -11.13
N GLN A 353 -4.65 -17.92 -12.32
CA GLN A 353 -3.31 -17.37 -12.51
C GLN A 353 -3.28 -15.86 -12.23
N VAL A 354 -4.24 -15.09 -12.77
CA VAL A 354 -4.36 -13.65 -12.50
C VAL A 354 -4.51 -13.38 -11.00
N LYS A 355 -5.41 -14.09 -10.32
CA LYS A 355 -5.57 -13.99 -8.84
C LYS A 355 -4.27 -14.35 -8.11
N GLY A 356 -3.53 -15.32 -8.61
CA GLY A 356 -2.20 -15.69 -8.11
C GLY A 356 -1.21 -14.53 -8.18
N LYS A 357 -1.16 -13.81 -9.31
CA LYS A 357 -0.32 -12.63 -9.48
C LYS A 357 -0.72 -11.49 -8.53
N TYR A 358 -2.00 -11.19 -8.37
CA TYR A 358 -2.46 -10.18 -7.40
C TYR A 358 -2.10 -10.53 -5.95
N LYS A 359 -2.18 -11.82 -5.57
CA LYS A 359 -1.74 -12.30 -4.25
C LYS A 359 -0.23 -12.14 -4.06
N LEU A 360 0.55 -12.32 -5.12
CA LEU A 360 2.00 -12.17 -5.13
C LEU A 360 2.41 -10.70 -4.91
N VAL A 361 1.81 -9.76 -5.65
CA VAL A 361 2.01 -8.30 -5.47
C VAL A 361 1.73 -7.86 -4.03
N LYS A 362 0.71 -8.44 -3.40
CA LYS A 362 0.35 -8.09 -2.02
C LYS A 362 1.41 -8.54 -1.00
N ARG A 363 2.21 -9.56 -1.32
CA ARG A 363 3.28 -10.09 -0.45
C ARG A 363 4.62 -9.43 -0.72
N TRP A 364 4.87 -9.02 -1.96
CA TRP A 364 6.12 -8.39 -2.35
C TRP A 364 6.29 -6.99 -1.81
N ASP A 365 7.56 -6.57 -1.67
CA ASP A 365 7.84 -5.16 -1.48
C ASP A 365 7.45 -4.40 -2.75
N ARG A 366 6.50 -3.49 -2.59
CA ARG A 366 5.96 -2.71 -3.71
C ARG A 366 6.91 -1.64 -4.23
N ALA A 367 8.02 -1.38 -3.54
CA ALA A 367 9.03 -0.37 -3.87
C ALA A 367 8.48 1.07 -4.09
N GLY A 368 7.23 1.35 -3.69
CA GLY A 368 6.58 2.61 -4.03
C GLY A 368 6.14 2.73 -5.49
N ARG A 369 6.12 1.61 -6.23
CA ARG A 369 5.90 1.49 -7.67
C ARG A 369 4.78 0.54 -8.07
N MET A 370 4.13 -0.15 -7.13
CA MET A 370 2.90 -0.91 -7.37
C MET A 370 1.79 -0.41 -6.45
N ALA A 371 0.56 -0.31 -6.94
CA ALA A 371 -0.59 0.08 -6.13
C ALA A 371 -1.06 -1.06 -5.20
N ASP A 372 -1.39 -0.75 -3.94
CA ASP A 372 -2.09 -1.69 -3.07
C ASP A 372 -3.49 -2.00 -3.61
N THR A 373 -3.91 -3.25 -3.43
CA THR A 373 -5.22 -3.73 -3.87
C THR A 373 -5.98 -4.36 -2.72
N GLN A 374 -7.28 -4.05 -2.68
CA GLN A 374 -8.21 -4.66 -1.75
C GLN A 374 -9.13 -5.62 -2.49
N GLU A 375 -9.08 -6.89 -2.11
CA GLU A 375 -9.92 -7.95 -2.68
C GLU A 375 -11.26 -8.01 -1.94
N PHE A 376 -12.37 -7.93 -2.67
CA PHE A 376 -13.73 -8.12 -2.18
C PHE A 376 -14.39 -9.32 -2.86
N ASN A 377 -15.16 -10.08 -2.06
CA ASN A 377 -16.01 -11.16 -2.53
C ASN A 377 -17.46 -10.77 -2.25
N ASN A 378 -18.37 -11.08 -3.19
CA ASN A 378 -19.80 -10.80 -3.10
C ASN A 378 -20.10 -9.34 -2.72
N LEU A 379 -19.40 -8.38 -3.34
CA LEU A 379 -19.63 -6.97 -3.08
C LEU A 379 -20.93 -6.53 -3.73
N ALA A 380 -21.87 -6.06 -2.91
CA ALA A 380 -23.19 -5.61 -3.33
C ALA A 380 -23.21 -4.11 -3.59
N PHE A 381 -23.87 -3.73 -4.67
CA PHE A 381 -24.10 -2.37 -5.13
C PHE A 381 -25.59 -2.15 -5.41
N ASP A 382 -26.01 -0.88 -5.46
CA ASP A 382 -27.32 -0.51 -6.00
C ASP A 382 -27.25 -0.44 -7.53
N ARG A 383 -27.99 -1.32 -8.22
CA ARG A 383 -28.07 -1.39 -9.69
C ARG A 383 -28.46 -0.05 -10.32
N ARG A 384 -29.26 0.76 -9.63
CA ARG A 384 -29.70 2.08 -10.13
C ARG A 384 -28.57 3.08 -10.26
N ARG A 385 -27.45 2.83 -9.57
CA ARG A 385 -26.25 3.65 -9.62
C ARG A 385 -25.28 3.24 -10.71
N PHE A 386 -25.62 2.29 -11.56
CA PHE A 386 -24.77 1.85 -12.68
C PHE A 386 -25.30 2.41 -13.99
N SER A 387 -24.41 2.94 -14.83
CA SER A 387 -24.78 3.28 -16.21
C SER A 387 -25.16 2.01 -16.99
N ASP A 388 -26.10 2.13 -17.92
CA ASP A 388 -26.52 0.99 -18.73
C ASP A 388 -25.37 0.45 -19.60
N GLU A 389 -24.47 1.33 -20.06
CA GLU A 389 -23.25 0.94 -20.76
C GLU A 389 -22.36 0.01 -19.90
N LEU A 390 -22.15 0.36 -18.62
CA LEU A 390 -21.32 -0.45 -17.72
C LEU A 390 -21.97 -1.80 -17.44
N VAL A 391 -23.29 -1.85 -17.28
CA VAL A 391 -24.00 -3.11 -17.03
C VAL A 391 -23.93 -4.03 -18.24
N ALA A 392 -24.15 -3.50 -19.44
CA ALA A 392 -24.01 -4.27 -20.68
C ALA A 392 -22.59 -4.82 -20.85
N GLU A 393 -21.56 -4.03 -20.51
CA GLU A 393 -20.17 -4.49 -20.55
C GLU A 393 -19.90 -5.59 -19.51
N LEU A 394 -20.42 -5.48 -18.28
CA LEU A 394 -20.28 -6.50 -17.24
C LEU A 394 -20.96 -7.82 -17.63
N GLU A 395 -22.17 -7.75 -18.19
CA GLU A 395 -22.92 -8.91 -18.68
C GLU A 395 -22.22 -9.61 -19.86
N LYS A 396 -21.54 -8.84 -20.71
CA LYS A 396 -20.79 -9.37 -21.84
C LYS A 396 -19.45 -10.00 -21.43
N GLU A 397 -18.67 -9.28 -20.61
CA GLU A 397 -17.26 -9.60 -20.38
C GLU A 397 -17.03 -10.43 -19.11
N ALA A 398 -17.92 -10.37 -18.12
CA ALA A 398 -17.78 -11.08 -16.84
C ALA A 398 -19.11 -11.65 -16.27
N PRO A 399 -19.98 -12.30 -17.07
CA PRO A 399 -21.28 -12.78 -16.60
C PRO A 399 -21.18 -13.78 -15.44
N SER A 400 -20.13 -14.60 -15.36
CA SER A 400 -19.96 -15.56 -14.25
C SER A 400 -19.81 -14.89 -12.88
N LEU A 401 -19.34 -13.63 -12.85
CA LEU A 401 -19.09 -12.85 -11.64
C LEU A 401 -20.23 -11.90 -11.29
N LEU A 402 -21.19 -11.72 -12.18
CA LEU A 402 -22.33 -10.83 -11.99
C LEU A 402 -23.55 -11.60 -11.48
N GLU A 403 -24.18 -11.10 -10.43
CA GLU A 403 -25.48 -11.58 -9.96
C GLU A 403 -26.39 -10.38 -9.71
N GLN A 404 -27.61 -10.40 -10.25
CA GLN A 404 -28.61 -9.35 -10.03
C GLN A 404 -29.82 -9.92 -9.28
N LYS A 405 -30.20 -9.28 -8.17
CA LYS A 405 -31.34 -9.65 -7.31
C LYS A 405 -32.19 -8.41 -7.03
N GLY A 406 -33.21 -8.17 -7.85
CA GLY A 406 -33.97 -6.91 -7.80
C GLY A 406 -33.05 -5.72 -8.08
N ASN A 407 -33.01 -4.76 -7.15
CA ASN A 407 -32.12 -3.58 -7.27
C ASN A 407 -30.69 -3.83 -6.78
N ALA A 408 -30.36 -5.03 -6.28
CA ALA A 408 -29.00 -5.35 -5.86
C ALA A 408 -28.19 -5.93 -7.03
N LEU A 409 -27.06 -5.31 -7.36
CA LEU A 409 -26.05 -5.84 -8.26
C LEU A 409 -24.87 -6.35 -7.43
N ILE A 410 -24.56 -7.63 -7.53
CA ILE A 410 -23.53 -8.30 -6.74
C ILE A 410 -22.39 -8.71 -7.66
N LEU A 411 -21.18 -8.29 -7.33
CA LEU A 411 -19.95 -8.76 -7.95
C LEU A 411 -19.33 -9.83 -7.05
N LYS A 412 -19.29 -11.08 -7.53
CA LYS A 412 -18.75 -12.23 -6.78
C LYS A 412 -17.27 -12.06 -6.45
N HIS A 413 -16.52 -11.36 -7.30
CA HIS A 413 -15.11 -11.02 -7.08
C HIS A 413 -14.78 -9.68 -7.73
N VAL A 414 -14.13 -8.79 -6.97
CA VAL A 414 -13.69 -7.48 -7.46
C VAL A 414 -12.50 -6.99 -6.64
N TYR A 415 -11.52 -6.38 -7.32
CA TYR A 415 -10.46 -5.63 -6.66
C TYR A 415 -10.79 -4.14 -6.63
N VAL A 416 -10.42 -3.50 -5.54
CA VAL A 416 -10.44 -2.04 -5.40
C VAL A 416 -9.01 -1.53 -5.35
N GLU A 417 -8.74 -0.47 -6.10
CA GLU A 417 -7.42 0.15 -6.20
C GLU A 417 -7.54 1.67 -6.29
N ARG A 418 -6.52 2.41 -5.82
CA ARG A 418 -6.49 3.87 -5.97
C ARG A 418 -6.45 4.24 -7.46
N ARG A 419 -7.32 5.17 -7.86
CA ARG A 419 -7.38 5.72 -9.21
C ARG A 419 -6.16 6.60 -9.48
N MET A 420 -5.59 6.44 -10.66
CA MET A 420 -4.47 7.24 -11.18
C MET A 420 -4.79 7.66 -12.61
N ILE A 421 -4.08 8.67 -13.11
CA ILE A 421 -4.19 9.07 -14.52
C ILE A 421 -3.31 8.11 -15.33
N PRO A 422 -3.85 7.34 -16.29
CA PRO A 422 -3.02 6.50 -17.15
C PRO A 422 -1.90 7.32 -17.83
N LEU A 423 -0.66 6.82 -17.79
CA LEU A 423 0.52 7.56 -18.25
C LEU A 423 0.42 7.91 -19.75
N ASN A 424 -0.14 7.02 -20.56
CA ASN A 424 -0.43 7.29 -21.97
C ASN A 424 -1.43 8.44 -22.19
N LEU A 425 -2.33 8.71 -21.25
CA LEU A 425 -3.23 9.87 -21.30
C LEU A 425 -2.53 11.11 -20.76
N TYR A 426 -1.80 11.00 -19.64
CA TYR A 426 -1.04 12.11 -19.06
C TYR A 426 -0.08 12.76 -20.05
N ILE A 427 0.64 11.95 -20.85
CA ILE A 427 1.63 12.42 -21.82
C ILE A 427 1.00 13.25 -22.96
N LYS A 428 -0.28 13.03 -23.30
CA LYS A 428 -0.92 13.75 -24.43
C LYS A 428 -0.95 15.25 -24.20
N ASP A 429 -1.22 15.67 -22.97
CA ASP A 429 -1.40 17.06 -22.58
C ASP A 429 -0.17 17.62 -21.84
N ALA A 430 0.90 16.83 -21.69
CA ALA A 430 2.10 17.22 -20.95
C ALA A 430 2.96 18.24 -21.70
N THR A 431 3.40 19.27 -20.97
CA THR A 431 4.48 20.17 -21.43
C THR A 431 5.79 19.39 -21.62
N GLN A 432 6.78 20.01 -22.26
CA GLN A 432 8.07 19.35 -22.47
C GLN A 432 8.74 18.96 -21.14
N ASP A 433 8.76 19.87 -20.15
CA ASP A 433 9.35 19.59 -18.83
C ASP A 433 8.60 18.49 -18.08
N GLN A 434 7.26 18.49 -18.16
CA GLN A 434 6.43 17.44 -17.56
C GLN A 434 6.67 16.09 -18.24
N LEU A 435 6.84 16.07 -19.56
CA LEU A 435 7.17 14.87 -20.31
C LEU A 435 8.52 14.29 -19.86
N TYR A 436 9.58 15.08 -19.84
CA TYR A 436 10.89 14.61 -19.37
C TYR A 436 10.81 14.11 -17.93
N SER A 437 10.16 14.85 -17.04
CA SER A 437 10.03 14.45 -15.64
C SER A 437 9.26 13.14 -15.47
N VAL A 438 8.18 12.93 -16.22
CA VAL A 438 7.37 11.70 -16.08
C VAL A 438 8.03 10.51 -16.76
N MET A 439 8.76 10.73 -17.85
CA MET A 439 9.53 9.67 -18.52
C MET A 439 10.74 9.23 -17.69
N ASP A 440 11.42 10.15 -17.01
CA ASP A 440 12.45 9.82 -16.01
C ASP A 440 11.84 8.99 -14.85
N GLU A 441 10.70 9.42 -14.31
CA GLU A 441 9.99 8.65 -13.26
C GLU A 441 9.53 7.27 -13.73
N TYR A 442 9.17 7.12 -15.01
CA TYR A 442 8.76 5.86 -15.62
C TYR A 442 9.92 4.86 -15.72
N GLY A 443 11.08 5.26 -16.26
CA GLY A 443 12.23 4.35 -16.28
C GLY A 443 12.76 4.06 -14.88
N ASN A 444 12.77 5.05 -13.98
CA ASN A 444 13.08 4.81 -12.57
C ASN A 444 12.09 3.85 -11.90
N ALA A 445 10.81 3.85 -12.28
CA ALA A 445 9.84 2.89 -11.79
C ALA A 445 10.19 1.46 -12.22
N ILE A 446 10.56 1.26 -13.49
CA ILE A 446 10.99 -0.05 -14.01
C ILE A 446 12.23 -0.54 -13.27
N LYS A 447 13.26 0.31 -13.13
CA LYS A 447 14.51 -0.05 -12.43
C LYS A 447 14.24 -0.45 -10.97
N GLN A 448 13.35 0.28 -10.28
CA GLN A 448 13.01 -0.01 -8.89
C GLN A 448 12.18 -1.29 -8.73
N LEU A 449 11.26 -1.58 -9.66
CA LEU A 449 10.55 -2.87 -9.68
C LEU A 449 11.52 -4.02 -9.90
N ALA A 450 12.40 -3.89 -10.90
CA ALA A 450 13.39 -4.90 -11.21
C ALA A 450 14.34 -5.17 -10.03
N ALA A 451 14.80 -4.10 -9.35
CA ALA A 451 15.64 -4.22 -8.15
C ALA A 451 14.92 -4.90 -6.97
N ALA A 452 13.58 -4.85 -6.94
CA ALA A 452 12.74 -5.58 -6.00
C ALA A 452 12.39 -7.01 -6.49
N ASN A 453 13.13 -7.54 -7.46
CA ASN A 453 12.91 -8.84 -8.10
C ASN A 453 11.58 -8.94 -8.86
N ILE A 454 11.08 -7.84 -9.43
CA ILE A 454 9.80 -7.81 -10.15
C ILE A 454 10.03 -7.37 -11.58
N PHE A 455 9.76 -8.26 -12.53
CA PHE A 455 9.66 -7.91 -13.93
C PHE A 455 8.21 -7.60 -14.30
N PRO A 456 7.90 -6.40 -14.85
CA PRO A 456 6.52 -6.00 -15.15
C PRO A 456 5.84 -6.82 -16.25
N GLY A 457 6.61 -7.45 -17.16
CA GLY A 457 6.05 -8.02 -18.40
C GLY A 457 5.77 -6.91 -19.41
N ASP A 458 4.52 -6.72 -19.79
CA ASP A 458 4.07 -5.63 -20.67
C ASP A 458 4.31 -4.22 -20.07
N MET A 459 5.38 -3.59 -20.56
CA MET A 459 5.78 -2.23 -20.18
C MET A 459 5.16 -1.16 -21.10
N LEU A 460 3.96 -1.37 -21.64
CA LEU A 460 3.23 -0.30 -22.33
C LEU A 460 2.85 0.84 -21.37
N LEU A 461 2.91 2.08 -21.85
CA LEU A 461 2.57 3.28 -21.06
C LEU A 461 1.14 3.25 -20.48
N LYS A 462 0.22 2.50 -21.11
CA LYS A 462 -1.17 2.35 -20.62
C LYS A 462 -1.27 1.51 -19.34
N ASN A 463 -0.24 0.76 -18.97
CA ASN A 463 -0.20 -0.11 -17.79
C ASN A 463 0.38 0.59 -16.55
N PHE A 464 0.79 1.86 -16.72
CA PHE A 464 1.32 2.71 -15.68
C PHE A 464 0.43 3.93 -15.44
N GLY A 465 0.37 4.36 -14.20
CA GLY A 465 -0.42 5.50 -13.73
C GLY A 465 0.47 6.58 -13.13
N VAL A 466 0.02 7.81 -13.30
CA VAL A 466 0.62 9.01 -12.73
C VAL A 466 -0.24 9.44 -11.54
N THR A 467 0.40 9.56 -10.38
CA THR A 467 -0.23 10.07 -9.16
C THR A 467 -0.31 11.60 -9.18
N ARG A 468 -1.08 12.19 -8.25
CA ARG A 468 -1.13 13.65 -8.03
C ARG A 468 0.26 14.30 -7.84
N HIS A 469 1.22 13.57 -7.29
CA HIS A 469 2.58 14.07 -7.04
C HIS A 469 3.56 13.76 -8.19
N GLY A 470 3.07 13.33 -9.36
CA GLY A 470 3.89 13.03 -10.54
C GLY A 470 4.67 11.71 -10.47
N ARG A 471 4.42 10.88 -9.45
CA ARG A 471 5.01 9.53 -9.36
C ARG A 471 4.38 8.60 -10.38
N VAL A 472 5.22 7.80 -11.04
CA VAL A 472 4.78 6.71 -11.93
C VAL A 472 4.68 5.39 -11.15
N VAL A 473 3.56 4.70 -11.33
CA VAL A 473 3.14 3.50 -10.59
C VAL A 473 2.57 2.48 -11.55
N PHE A 474 3.00 1.24 -11.45
CA PHE A 474 2.50 0.12 -12.22
C PHE A 474 1.21 -0.46 -11.61
N TYR A 475 0.23 -0.83 -12.45
CA TYR A 475 -1.08 -1.30 -11.99
C TYR A 475 -1.71 -2.45 -12.77
N ASP A 476 -1.01 -3.00 -13.78
CA ASP A 476 -1.48 -4.16 -14.54
C ASP A 476 -0.67 -5.40 -14.17
N TYR A 477 -1.27 -6.35 -13.48
CA TYR A 477 -0.51 -7.41 -12.80
C TYR A 477 -0.60 -8.77 -13.50
N ASP A 478 -1.17 -8.85 -14.69
CA ASP A 478 -1.43 -10.11 -15.38
C ASP A 478 -0.13 -10.79 -15.87
N GLU A 479 0.85 -10.02 -16.32
CA GLU A 479 2.13 -10.53 -16.86
C GLU A 479 3.33 -10.48 -15.91
N ILE A 480 3.14 -10.00 -14.68
CA ILE A 480 4.28 -9.87 -13.75
C ILE A 480 4.93 -11.21 -13.46
N CYS A 481 6.24 -11.22 -13.29
CA CYS A 481 6.96 -12.39 -12.82
C CYS A 481 8.19 -12.00 -12.01
N PRO A 482 8.75 -12.94 -11.21
CA PRO A 482 10.03 -12.71 -10.58
C PRO A 482 11.09 -12.40 -11.64
N LEU A 483 11.89 -11.36 -11.41
CA LEU A 483 12.96 -10.99 -12.33
C LEU A 483 13.90 -12.18 -12.59
N VAL A 484 14.21 -12.95 -11.54
CA VAL A 484 15.10 -14.12 -11.60
C VAL A 484 14.59 -15.27 -12.46
N ASP A 485 13.30 -15.29 -12.81
CA ASP A 485 12.69 -16.33 -13.66
C ASP A 485 12.76 -15.97 -15.17
N CYS A 486 13.13 -14.73 -15.49
CA CYS A 486 13.28 -14.26 -16.86
C CYS A 486 14.63 -14.68 -17.47
N SER A 487 14.66 -14.86 -18.79
CA SER A 487 15.86 -15.14 -19.59
C SER A 487 16.14 -13.92 -20.48
N PHE A 488 16.98 -12.99 -20.01
CA PHE A 488 17.33 -11.80 -20.78
C PHE A 488 18.37 -12.14 -21.85
N ARG A 489 18.04 -11.88 -23.10
CA ARG A 489 18.85 -12.24 -24.27
C ARG A 489 18.98 -11.05 -25.21
N THR A 490 20.04 -11.05 -25.99
CA THR A 490 20.21 -10.14 -27.13
C THR A 490 19.65 -10.77 -28.39
N ILE A 491 18.97 -9.96 -29.21
CA ILE A 491 18.45 -10.39 -30.51
C ILE A 491 19.65 -10.82 -31.39
N PRO A 492 19.69 -12.07 -31.87
CA PRO A 492 20.76 -12.52 -32.74
C PRO A 492 20.83 -11.69 -34.03
N LEU A 493 22.04 -11.27 -34.42
CA LEU A 493 22.23 -10.62 -35.71
C LEU A 493 21.89 -11.60 -36.85
N PRO A 494 21.10 -11.16 -37.84
CA PRO A 494 20.80 -11.98 -39.01
C PRO A 494 22.08 -12.28 -39.78
N LYS A 495 22.20 -13.50 -40.29
CA LYS A 495 23.38 -13.99 -41.03
C LYS A 495 23.12 -14.08 -42.53
N THR A 496 21.86 -14.01 -42.96
CA THR A 496 21.45 -14.09 -44.37
C THR A 496 20.34 -13.07 -44.67
N GLU A 497 20.17 -12.70 -45.93
CA GLU A 497 19.11 -11.77 -46.37
C GLU A 497 17.70 -12.31 -46.05
N GLU A 498 17.50 -13.63 -46.16
CA GLU A 498 16.23 -14.27 -45.82
C GLU A 498 15.90 -14.11 -44.32
N GLN A 499 16.91 -14.10 -43.46
CA GLN A 499 16.73 -13.87 -42.02
C GLN A 499 16.40 -12.41 -41.70
N GLU A 500 16.95 -11.45 -42.45
CA GLU A 500 16.61 -10.03 -42.32
C GLU A 500 15.16 -9.74 -42.74
N MET A 501 14.67 -10.45 -43.76
CA MET A 501 13.31 -10.27 -44.32
C MET A 501 12.25 -11.14 -43.65
N ALA A 502 12.61 -11.96 -42.66
CA ALA A 502 11.69 -12.89 -42.01
C ALA A 502 10.58 -12.15 -41.24
N SER A 503 9.31 -12.53 -41.48
CA SER A 503 8.15 -11.96 -40.78
C SER A 503 7.92 -12.52 -39.38
N GLN A 504 8.64 -13.58 -39.03
CA GLN A 504 8.66 -14.19 -37.70
C GLN A 504 10.12 -14.36 -37.26
N PRO A 505 10.41 -14.37 -35.94
CA PRO A 505 11.75 -14.67 -35.44
C PRO A 505 12.29 -15.97 -36.04
N TRP A 506 13.43 -15.89 -36.74
CA TRP A 506 14.11 -17.06 -37.32
C TRP A 506 14.89 -17.87 -36.26
N TYR A 507 14.92 -17.40 -35.02
CA TYR A 507 15.57 -18.02 -33.87
C TYR A 507 14.51 -18.51 -32.87
N ASN A 508 14.89 -19.48 -32.03
CA ASN A 508 13.99 -20.04 -31.02
C ASN A 508 13.81 -19.05 -29.85
N VAL A 509 12.54 -18.75 -29.53
CA VAL A 509 12.10 -17.90 -28.43
C VAL A 509 11.33 -18.76 -27.44
N ALA A 510 11.88 -18.96 -26.24
CA ALA A 510 11.19 -19.64 -25.16
C ALA A 510 10.19 -18.69 -24.47
N ALA A 511 9.23 -19.23 -23.72
CA ALA A 511 8.18 -18.44 -23.06
C ALA A 511 8.70 -17.37 -22.07
N ASN A 512 9.86 -17.59 -21.47
CA ASN A 512 10.48 -16.67 -20.51
C ASN A 512 11.62 -15.83 -21.12
N ASP A 513 11.86 -15.95 -22.43
CA ASP A 513 12.88 -15.13 -23.10
C ASP A 513 12.38 -13.69 -23.22
N VAL A 514 13.24 -12.75 -22.86
CA VAL A 514 12.98 -11.31 -22.92
C VAL A 514 14.09 -10.64 -23.71
N PHE A 515 13.73 -9.84 -24.70
CA PHE A 515 14.65 -9.08 -25.55
C PHE A 515 14.49 -7.58 -25.28
N PRO A 516 15.32 -6.99 -24.38
CA PRO A 516 15.19 -5.58 -24.01
C PRO A 516 15.29 -4.59 -25.17
N GLU A 517 15.96 -4.96 -26.26
CA GLU A 517 16.06 -4.17 -27.48
C GLU A 517 14.68 -3.88 -28.10
N GLU A 518 13.71 -4.77 -27.90
CA GLU A 518 12.34 -4.63 -28.41
C GLU A 518 11.50 -3.67 -27.57
N PHE A 519 11.93 -3.27 -26.37
CA PHE A 519 11.15 -2.36 -25.51
C PHE A 519 10.91 -1.00 -26.18
N ARG A 520 11.71 -0.63 -27.19
CA ARG A 520 11.47 0.53 -28.06
C ARG A 520 10.10 0.50 -28.73
N LEU A 521 9.57 -0.70 -29.01
CA LEU A 521 8.27 -0.92 -29.63
C LEU A 521 7.11 -0.53 -28.70
N PHE A 522 7.31 -0.48 -27.37
CA PHE A 522 6.28 -0.03 -26.43
C PHE A 522 5.91 1.45 -26.59
N PHE A 523 6.78 2.23 -27.24
CA PHE A 523 6.54 3.63 -27.55
C PHE A 523 5.99 3.84 -28.96
N SER A 524 5.59 2.78 -29.66
CA SER A 524 5.00 2.87 -30.99
C SER A 524 3.78 3.81 -30.97
N GLY A 525 3.83 4.87 -31.79
CA GLY A 525 2.80 5.90 -31.82
C GLY A 525 3.04 7.10 -30.88
N ASN A 526 4.12 7.12 -30.09
CA ASN A 526 4.50 8.27 -29.27
C ASN A 526 6.00 8.59 -29.34
N ARG A 527 6.39 9.27 -30.43
CA ARG A 527 7.79 9.66 -30.68
C ARG A 527 8.38 10.53 -29.57
N ARG A 528 7.60 11.47 -29.03
CA ARG A 528 8.05 12.37 -27.95
C ARG A 528 8.46 11.59 -26.69
N ALA A 529 7.65 10.62 -26.29
CA ALA A 529 7.96 9.75 -25.15
C ALA A 529 9.17 8.86 -25.42
N ARG A 530 9.27 8.31 -26.64
CA ARG A 530 10.43 7.51 -27.06
C ARG A 530 11.72 8.30 -27.00
N ASP A 531 11.77 9.47 -27.61
CA ASP A 531 12.99 10.29 -27.69
C ASP A 531 13.50 10.64 -26.28
N ALA A 532 12.60 11.02 -25.37
CA ALA A 532 12.95 11.28 -23.97
C ALA A 532 13.46 10.03 -23.24
N PHE A 533 12.86 8.86 -23.47
CA PHE A 533 13.29 7.62 -22.84
C PHE A 533 14.62 7.11 -23.40
N ASP A 534 14.85 7.23 -24.70
CA ASP A 534 16.10 6.89 -25.38
C ASP A 534 17.27 7.73 -24.83
N GLU A 535 17.03 8.99 -24.48
CA GLU A 535 18.01 9.88 -23.84
C GLU A 535 18.27 9.53 -22.37
N LEU A 536 17.21 9.35 -21.59
CA LEU A 536 17.31 9.23 -20.11
C LEU A 536 17.65 7.82 -19.64
N HIS A 537 17.19 6.79 -20.34
CA HIS A 537 17.26 5.40 -19.89
C HIS A 537 17.68 4.41 -20.99
N PRO A 538 18.78 4.68 -21.73
CA PRO A 538 19.26 3.75 -22.76
C PRO A 538 19.72 2.40 -22.18
N ASP A 539 20.04 2.36 -20.89
CA ASP A 539 20.44 1.16 -20.17
C ASP A 539 19.34 0.10 -20.11
N LEU A 540 18.06 0.50 -20.08
CA LEU A 540 16.93 -0.44 -20.02
C LEU A 540 16.76 -1.27 -21.30
N TYR A 541 17.40 -0.87 -22.42
CA TYR A 541 17.41 -1.63 -23.68
C TYR A 541 18.50 -2.68 -23.77
N ARG A 542 19.36 -2.81 -22.75
CA ARG A 542 20.51 -3.71 -22.81
C ARG A 542 20.29 -4.93 -21.92
N ALA A 543 20.49 -6.13 -22.46
CA ALA A 543 20.33 -7.38 -21.71
C ALA A 543 21.30 -7.53 -20.53
N ASP A 544 22.48 -6.89 -20.60
CA ASP A 544 23.49 -6.92 -19.53
C ASP A 544 23.01 -6.20 -18.26
N PHE A 545 22.34 -5.05 -18.39
CA PHE A 545 21.72 -4.34 -17.27
C PHE A 545 20.82 -5.27 -16.44
N TRP A 546 19.94 -6.01 -17.12
CA TRP A 546 18.99 -6.91 -16.47
C TRP A 546 19.66 -8.14 -15.87
N SER A 547 20.64 -8.71 -16.58
CA SER A 547 21.40 -9.88 -16.12
C SER A 547 22.25 -9.56 -14.88
N ASP A 548 22.83 -8.37 -14.82
CA ASP A 548 23.57 -7.89 -13.65
C ASP A 548 22.64 -7.68 -12.46
N LEU A 549 21.44 -7.14 -12.68
CA LEU A 549 20.44 -6.98 -11.64
C LEU A 549 19.92 -8.33 -11.11
N GLN A 550 19.70 -9.30 -11.99
CA GLN A 550 19.38 -10.68 -11.59
C GLN A 550 20.46 -11.27 -10.69
N ARG A 551 21.74 -11.02 -10.99
CA ARG A 551 22.86 -11.49 -10.17
C ARG A 551 22.83 -10.86 -8.79
N GLN A 552 22.66 -9.54 -8.71
CA GLN A 552 22.54 -8.82 -7.43
C GLN A 552 21.40 -9.35 -6.56
N VAL A 553 20.24 -9.61 -7.16
CA VAL A 553 19.08 -10.17 -6.47
C VAL A 553 19.37 -11.60 -5.98
N LYS A 554 20.01 -12.44 -6.81
CA LYS A 554 20.40 -13.82 -6.44
C LYS A 554 21.45 -13.84 -5.31
N ASP A 555 22.34 -12.85 -5.28
CA ASP A 555 23.33 -12.65 -4.22
C ASP A 555 22.71 -12.09 -2.91
N GLY A 556 21.38 -11.91 -2.87
CA GLY A 556 20.66 -11.43 -1.69
C GLY A 556 20.78 -9.92 -1.45
N ARG A 557 21.29 -9.14 -2.42
CA ARG A 557 21.36 -7.68 -2.29
C ARG A 557 19.97 -7.07 -2.36
N VAL A 558 19.60 -6.37 -1.30
CA VAL A 558 18.38 -5.56 -1.25
C VAL A 558 18.74 -4.14 -1.67
N GLY A 559 18.11 -3.63 -2.73
CA GLY A 559 18.33 -2.27 -3.22
C GLY A 559 17.71 -1.20 -2.31
N ASP A 560 18.33 -0.03 -2.26
CA ASP A 560 17.78 1.12 -1.52
C ASP A 560 16.59 1.75 -2.26
N VAL A 561 15.48 1.92 -1.53
CA VAL A 561 14.28 2.58 -2.05
C VAL A 561 13.93 3.80 -1.21
N TYR A 562 14.32 4.98 -1.69
CA TYR A 562 14.03 6.24 -1.00
C TYR A 562 12.61 6.75 -1.29
N PRO A 563 11.82 7.11 -0.26
CA PRO A 563 10.48 7.65 -0.43
C PRO A 563 10.41 9.14 -0.78
N TYR A 564 11.56 9.77 -1.01
CA TYR A 564 11.71 11.19 -1.30
C TYR A 564 12.77 11.38 -2.40
N ARG A 565 12.83 12.59 -2.95
CA ARG A 565 13.77 12.91 -4.04
C ARG A 565 15.21 12.90 -3.53
N ARG A 566 16.14 12.37 -4.33
CA ARG A 566 17.57 12.28 -3.98
C ARG A 566 18.20 13.63 -3.60
N LYS A 567 17.72 14.74 -4.18
CA LYS A 567 18.18 16.10 -3.89
C LYS A 567 17.92 16.58 -2.45
N TYR A 568 17.07 15.89 -1.69
CA TYR A 568 16.81 16.23 -0.29
C TYR A 568 17.79 15.57 0.68
N ARG A 569 18.57 14.59 0.22
CA ARG A 569 19.50 13.85 1.07
C ARG A 569 20.63 14.73 1.55
N PHE A 570 21.03 14.54 2.80
CA PHE A 570 22.22 15.17 3.34
C PHE A 570 23.47 14.62 2.67
N LEU A 571 24.45 15.49 2.47
CA LEU A 571 25.80 15.08 2.12
C LEU A 571 26.41 14.44 3.37
N ARG A 572 26.95 13.23 3.21
CA ARG A 572 27.59 12.47 4.31
C ARG A 572 29.03 12.90 4.60
N GLY A 573 29.63 13.74 3.74
CA GLY A 573 31.03 14.17 3.80
C GLY A 573 31.22 15.67 3.89
#